data_AF-A0A0M5TIM4-F1
#
_entry.id   AF-A0A0M5TIM4-F1
#
_cell.length_a   1.000
_cell.length_b   1.000
_cell.length_c   1.000
_cell.angle_alpha   90.00
_cell.angle_beta   90.00
_cell.angle_gamma   90.00
#
_symmetry.space_group_name_H-M   'P 1'
#
loop_
_entity.id
_entity.type
_entity.pdbx_description
1 polymer ?
#
loop_
_entity_poly.entity_id
_entity_poly.type
_entity_poly.pdbx_seq_one_letter_code
_entity_poly.pdbx_strand_id
1 'polypeptide(L)'
;MKKKLPAFGIFLFFNTSDQSAWKLVTNNNSLFLRYQQLGLSTPPENVVKKVQGIWYEVVTADSDGDKHLTASDRKTIAVSDFAGKSYTEIIRQVDQVVGTHQPNDSTLLVFYTSEAKNFVTEINIPERKAVVTKQLPLLD
;
A
#
# COMPACT_ATOMS: atom_id res chain seq x y z
N MET A 1 24.11 -6.48 -3.69
CA MET A 1 23.17 -6.50 -4.84
C MET A 1 21.84 -5.88 -4.41
N LYS A 2 21.42 -4.75 -4.99
CA LYS A 2 20.06 -4.21 -4.77
C LYS A 2 19.08 -5.04 -5.59
N LYS A 3 18.17 -5.75 -4.94
CA LYS A 3 17.14 -6.58 -5.59
C LYS A 3 16.18 -5.62 -6.32
N LYS A 4 16.12 -5.70 -7.65
CA LYS A 4 15.18 -4.92 -8.47
C LYS A 4 13.77 -5.40 -8.13
N LEU A 5 12.96 -4.57 -7.48
CA LEU A 5 11.56 -4.89 -7.20
C LEU A 5 10.80 -4.87 -8.54
N PRO A 6 9.96 -5.88 -8.84
CA PRO A 6 9.11 -5.83 -10.01
C PRO A 6 8.15 -4.66 -9.84
N ALA A 7 8.12 -3.76 -10.83
CA ALA A 7 7.26 -2.60 -10.82
C ALA A 7 6.21 -2.75 -11.92
N PHE A 8 4.97 -2.45 -11.60
CA PHE A 8 3.82 -2.70 -12.48
C PHE A 8 3.16 -1.37 -12.84
N GLY A 9 2.84 -1.17 -14.12
CA GLY A 9 2.11 0.01 -14.58
C GLY A 9 0.60 -0.08 -14.33
N ILE A 10 0.00 -1.26 -14.44
CA ILE A 10 -1.46 -1.41 -14.40
C ILE A 10 -1.89 -2.64 -13.60
N PHE A 11 -2.81 -2.43 -12.66
CA PHE A 11 -3.58 -3.49 -12.01
C PHE A 11 -4.92 -3.67 -12.73
N LEU A 12 -5.16 -4.88 -13.23
CA LEU A 12 -6.43 -5.30 -13.82
C LEU A 12 -7.15 -6.23 -12.85
N PHE A 13 -8.40 -5.91 -12.56
CA PHE A 13 -9.31 -6.77 -11.82
C PHE A 13 -10.28 -7.42 -12.78
N PHE A 14 -10.57 -8.70 -12.55
CA PHE A 14 -11.48 -9.51 -13.35
C PHE A 14 -12.41 -10.26 -12.42
N ASN A 15 -13.71 -10.08 -12.60
CA ASN A 15 -14.73 -10.84 -11.88
C ASN A 15 -15.04 -12.12 -12.67
N THR A 16 -14.70 -13.27 -12.11
CA THR A 16 -14.90 -14.57 -12.78
C THR A 16 -16.36 -14.98 -12.90
N SER A 17 -17.26 -14.41 -12.10
CA SER A 17 -18.69 -14.74 -12.11
C SER A 17 -19.42 -14.11 -13.29
N ASP A 18 -19.14 -12.84 -13.59
CA ASP A 18 -19.83 -12.07 -14.63
C ASP A 18 -18.90 -11.65 -15.80
N GLN A 19 -17.62 -12.04 -15.73
CA GLN A 19 -16.57 -11.72 -16.69
C GLN A 19 -16.30 -10.22 -16.88
N SER A 20 -16.78 -9.36 -15.97
CA SER A 20 -16.47 -7.94 -15.99
C SER A 20 -15.01 -7.68 -15.58
N ALA A 21 -14.42 -6.61 -16.14
CA ALA A 21 -13.06 -6.20 -15.84
C ALA A 21 -12.95 -4.70 -15.64
N TRP A 22 -12.08 -4.26 -14.73
CA TRP A 22 -11.78 -2.85 -14.51
C TRP A 22 -10.34 -2.65 -14.07
N LYS A 23 -9.85 -1.43 -14.24
CA LYS A 23 -8.53 -1.01 -13.77
C LYS A 23 -8.64 -0.47 -12.35
N LEU A 24 -7.61 -0.68 -11.54
CA LEU A 24 -7.50 -0.09 -10.19
C LEU A 24 -7.54 1.44 -10.21
N VAL A 25 -6.82 2.03 -11.18
CA VAL A 25 -6.73 3.47 -11.42
C VAL A 25 -6.99 3.75 -12.91
N THR A 26 -7.52 4.92 -13.21
CA THR A 26 -7.95 5.28 -14.58
C THR A 26 -6.81 5.74 -15.47
N ASN A 27 -5.70 6.20 -14.90
CA ASN A 27 -4.50 6.65 -15.61
C ASN A 27 -3.27 5.77 -15.27
N ASN A 28 -2.24 5.81 -16.11
CA ASN A 28 -1.00 5.04 -15.94
C ASN A 28 0.17 5.92 -15.49
N ASN A 29 -0.13 6.92 -14.66
CA ASN A 29 0.82 7.93 -14.19
C ASN A 29 1.43 7.54 -12.84
N SER A 30 1.46 6.26 -12.52
CA SER A 30 1.90 5.76 -11.23
C SER A 30 2.65 4.46 -11.39
N LEU A 31 3.64 4.25 -10.53
CA LEU A 31 4.44 3.06 -10.48
C LEU A 31 4.11 2.28 -9.21
N PHE A 32 3.44 1.14 -9.35
CA PHE A 32 3.13 0.28 -8.21
C PHE A 32 4.33 -0.61 -7.91
N LEU A 33 4.88 -0.48 -6.69
CA LEU A 33 6.07 -1.19 -6.26
C LEU A 33 5.72 -2.50 -5.54
N ARG A 34 4.68 -2.46 -4.70
CA ARG A 34 4.24 -3.60 -3.88
C ARG A 34 2.75 -3.57 -3.67
N TYR A 35 2.18 -4.74 -3.45
CA TYR A 35 0.82 -4.90 -2.95
C TYR A 35 0.77 -6.08 -1.98
N GLN A 36 -0.19 -6.06 -1.06
CA GLN A 36 -0.50 -7.18 -0.20
C GLN A 36 -1.99 -7.21 0.13
N GLN A 37 -2.56 -8.41 0.10
CA GLN A 37 -3.93 -8.65 0.54
C GLN A 37 -4.02 -8.49 2.05
N LEU A 38 -5.03 -7.76 2.50
CA LEU A 38 -5.35 -7.54 3.91
C LEU A 38 -6.55 -8.38 4.30
N GLY A 39 -6.50 -9.05 5.44
CA GLY A 39 -7.63 -9.88 5.87
C GLY A 39 -7.31 -10.86 6.99
N LEU A 40 -8.33 -11.59 7.42
CA LEU A 40 -8.21 -12.57 8.50
C LEU A 40 -7.41 -13.77 8.02
N SER A 41 -6.24 -13.96 8.63
CA SER A 41 -5.48 -15.20 8.54
C SER A 41 -5.82 -16.08 9.74
N THR A 42 -6.16 -17.36 9.51
CA THR A 42 -6.30 -18.30 10.64
C THR A 42 -4.99 -19.05 10.85
N PRO A 43 -4.42 -19.03 12.05
CA PRO A 43 -3.37 -19.98 12.42
C PRO A 43 -3.84 -21.43 12.23
N PRO A 44 -2.95 -22.39 11.92
CA PRO A 44 -1.50 -22.26 11.81
C PRO A 44 -1.00 -21.82 10.42
N GLU A 45 -1.89 -21.69 9.44
CA GLU A 45 -1.48 -21.64 8.02
C GLU A 45 -1.11 -20.23 7.53
N ASN A 46 -1.42 -19.16 8.28
CA ASN A 46 -1.23 -17.77 7.85
C ASN A 46 -1.83 -17.46 6.46
N VAL A 47 -2.82 -18.26 6.03
CA VAL A 47 -3.55 -18.05 4.78
C VAL A 47 -4.71 -17.11 5.07
N VAL A 48 -4.80 -16.00 4.32
CA VAL A 48 -5.92 -15.06 4.39
C VAL A 48 -7.18 -15.78 3.90
N LYS A 49 -8.09 -16.13 4.82
CA LYS A 49 -9.36 -16.81 4.51
C LYS A 49 -10.43 -15.84 3.99
N LYS A 50 -10.32 -14.56 4.36
CA LYS A 50 -11.23 -13.51 3.91
C LYS A 50 -10.46 -12.21 3.69
N VAL A 51 -10.22 -11.87 2.43
CA VAL A 51 -9.61 -10.59 2.03
C VAL A 51 -10.62 -9.48 2.25
N GLN A 52 -10.26 -8.47 3.04
CA GLN A 52 -11.06 -7.28 3.28
C GLN A 52 -10.62 -6.10 2.40
N GLY A 53 -9.34 -6.06 2.03
CA GLY A 53 -8.78 -4.99 1.22
C GLY A 53 -7.44 -5.37 0.62
N ILE A 54 -6.90 -4.46 -0.17
CA ILE A 54 -5.55 -4.59 -0.72
C ILE A 54 -4.82 -3.29 -0.41
N TRP A 55 -3.64 -3.40 0.16
CA TRP A 55 -2.76 -2.26 0.40
C TRP A 55 -1.68 -2.21 -0.68
N TYR A 56 -1.23 -1.00 -1.02
CA TYR A 56 -0.28 -0.73 -2.10
C TYR A 56 0.80 0.26 -1.67
N GLU A 57 2.03 -0.01 -2.09
CA GLU A 57 3.13 0.94 -2.11
C GLU A 57 3.29 1.46 -3.55
N VAL A 58 3.10 2.76 -3.75
CA VAL A 58 2.97 3.39 -5.07
C VAL A 58 3.86 4.62 -5.16
N VAL A 59 4.46 4.88 -6.31
CA VAL A 59 5.10 6.16 -6.63
C VAL A 59 4.19 6.91 -7.59
N THR A 60 3.82 8.13 -7.23
CA THR A 60 2.84 8.94 -7.97
C THR A 60 3.41 10.24 -8.52
N ALA A 61 4.65 10.59 -8.15
CA ALA A 61 5.37 11.76 -8.62
C ALA A 61 6.88 11.50 -8.60
N ASP A 62 7.59 12.12 -9.54
CA ASP A 62 9.04 12.23 -9.53
C ASP A 62 9.43 13.22 -8.42
N SER A 63 10.19 12.74 -7.45
CA SER A 63 10.56 13.46 -6.23
C SER A 63 12.03 13.84 -6.17
N ASP A 64 12.86 13.31 -7.09
CA ASP A 64 14.28 13.65 -7.21
C ASP A 64 14.61 14.47 -8.48
N GLY A 65 13.65 14.66 -9.36
CA GLY A 65 13.71 15.53 -10.53
C GLY A 65 14.39 14.92 -11.74
N ASP A 66 14.61 13.60 -11.76
CA ASP A 66 15.29 12.89 -12.85
C ASP A 66 14.39 12.61 -14.07
N LYS A 67 13.11 12.97 -13.99
CA LYS A 67 12.04 12.79 -14.98
C LYS A 67 11.58 11.35 -15.16
N HIS A 68 11.91 10.46 -14.23
CA HIS A 68 11.47 9.08 -14.20
C HIS A 68 10.73 8.79 -12.90
N LEU A 69 9.70 7.94 -12.96
CA LEU A 69 9.15 7.34 -11.75
C LEU A 69 9.95 6.07 -11.45
N THR A 70 10.60 6.04 -10.30
CA THR A 70 11.44 4.92 -9.87
C THR A 70 11.16 4.54 -8.41
N ALA A 71 11.67 3.40 -7.96
CA ALA A 71 11.56 3.01 -6.56
C ALA A 71 12.37 3.90 -5.60
N SER A 72 13.25 4.77 -6.12
CA SER A 72 13.98 5.76 -5.32
C SER A 72 13.06 6.90 -4.88
N ASP A 73 12.05 7.22 -5.69
CA ASP A 73 11.11 8.29 -5.40
C ASP A 73 10.31 8.08 -4.13
N ARG A 74 9.81 9.17 -3.57
CA ARG A 74 8.89 9.12 -2.43
C ARG A 74 7.62 8.37 -2.79
N LYS A 75 7.21 7.55 -1.84
CA LYS A 75 6.11 6.61 -1.94
C LYS A 75 4.84 7.23 -1.39
N THR A 76 3.75 6.66 -1.85
CA THR A 76 2.39 6.85 -1.42
C THR A 76 1.85 5.49 -1.00
N ILE A 77 1.30 5.44 0.20
CA ILE A 77 0.62 4.28 0.77
C ILE A 77 -0.85 4.42 0.42
N ALA A 78 -1.40 3.42 -0.27
CA ALA A 78 -2.79 3.42 -0.72
C ALA A 78 -3.50 2.11 -0.36
N VAL A 79 -4.84 2.15 -0.32
CA VAL A 79 -5.69 0.99 -0.03
C VAL A 79 -6.91 0.97 -0.96
N SER A 80 -7.33 -0.21 -1.39
CA SER A 80 -8.63 -0.45 -2.05
C SER A 80 -9.42 -1.51 -1.28
N ASP A 81 -10.68 -1.72 -1.67
CA ASP A 81 -11.37 -2.96 -1.29
C ASP A 81 -10.73 -4.19 -1.96
N PHE A 82 -11.21 -5.39 -1.61
CA PHE A 82 -10.71 -6.65 -2.15
C PHE A 82 -10.93 -6.80 -3.67
N ALA A 83 -11.86 -6.03 -4.23
CA ALA A 83 -12.17 -5.99 -5.64
C ALA A 83 -11.35 -4.90 -6.37
N GLY A 84 -10.41 -4.23 -5.70
CA GLY A 84 -9.65 -3.15 -6.33
C GLY A 84 -10.50 -1.92 -6.68
N LYS A 85 -11.69 -1.80 -6.09
CA LYS A 85 -12.52 -0.60 -6.19
C LYS A 85 -12.25 0.31 -4.99
N SER A 86 -12.68 1.57 -5.12
CA SER A 86 -12.50 2.59 -4.09
C SER A 86 -11.04 2.78 -3.66
N TYR A 87 -10.10 2.69 -4.62
CA TYR A 87 -8.69 3.01 -4.40
C TYR A 87 -8.54 4.40 -3.78
N THR A 88 -7.84 4.45 -2.65
CA THR A 88 -7.65 5.66 -1.84
C THR A 88 -6.20 5.78 -1.41
N GLU A 89 -5.55 6.90 -1.73
CA GLU A 89 -4.23 7.24 -1.21
C GLU A 89 -4.36 7.77 0.22
N ILE A 90 -3.60 7.19 1.15
CA ILE A 90 -3.74 7.44 2.59
C ILE A 90 -2.57 8.25 3.14
N ILE A 91 -1.34 7.85 2.83
CA ILE A 91 -0.12 8.48 3.37
C ILE A 91 0.78 8.82 2.18
N ARG A 92 1.17 10.08 2.05
CA ARG A 92 2.03 10.57 0.97
C ARG A 92 3.40 10.96 1.51
N GLN A 93 4.35 11.20 0.60
CA GLN A 93 5.70 11.68 0.93
C GLN A 93 6.47 10.72 1.86
N VAL A 94 6.31 9.41 1.64
CA VAL A 94 7.01 8.37 2.40
C VAL A 94 8.36 8.11 1.75
N ASP A 95 9.46 8.29 2.49
CA ASP A 95 10.80 8.01 1.96
C ASP A 95 11.00 6.49 1.81
N GLN A 96 10.58 5.73 2.83
CA GLN A 96 10.66 4.27 2.84
C GLN A 96 9.57 3.65 3.72
N VAL A 97 8.94 2.57 3.24
CA VAL A 97 8.12 1.69 4.06
C VAL A 97 9.02 0.71 4.80
N VAL A 98 9.01 0.75 6.13
CA VAL A 98 9.81 -0.11 7.00
C VAL A 98 9.12 -1.46 7.16
N GLY A 99 7.81 -1.46 7.37
CA GLY A 99 7.03 -2.68 7.53
C GLY A 99 5.55 -2.43 7.75
N THR A 100 4.77 -3.50 7.72
CA THR A 100 3.34 -3.48 7.99
C THR A 100 2.98 -4.55 9.01
N HIS A 101 1.95 -4.29 9.82
CA HIS A 101 1.39 -5.26 10.75
C HIS A 101 -0.12 -5.10 10.81
N GLN A 102 -0.85 -6.21 10.72
CA GLN A 102 -2.30 -6.24 10.79
C GLN A 102 -2.71 -6.90 12.12
N PRO A 103 -2.96 -6.13 13.20
CA PRO A 103 -3.28 -6.70 14.51
C PRO A 103 -4.69 -7.31 14.59
N ASN A 104 -5.61 -6.87 13.73
CA ASN A 104 -6.98 -7.38 13.65
C ASN A 104 -7.52 -7.23 12.21
N ASP A 105 -8.80 -7.52 12.00
CA ASP A 105 -9.39 -7.55 10.67
C ASP A 105 -9.62 -6.16 10.03
N SER A 106 -9.72 -5.13 10.85
CA SER A 106 -10.06 -3.76 10.42
C SER A 106 -8.90 -2.78 10.51
N THR A 107 -7.79 -3.14 11.15
CA THR A 107 -6.65 -2.24 11.37
C THR A 107 -5.41 -2.70 10.61
N LEU A 108 -4.78 -1.79 9.86
CA LEU A 108 -3.42 -1.94 9.32
C LEU A 108 -2.50 -0.91 9.99
N LEU A 109 -1.43 -1.37 10.63
CA LEU A 109 -0.32 -0.52 11.07
C LEU A 109 0.72 -0.47 9.96
N VAL A 110 1.11 0.73 9.55
CA VAL A 110 2.20 0.96 8.60
C VAL A 110 3.31 1.73 9.29
N PHE A 111 4.50 1.14 9.30
CA PHE A 111 5.73 1.73 9.84
C PHE A 111 6.55 2.26 8.67
N TYR A 112 6.94 3.52 8.72
CA TYR A 112 7.60 4.18 7.60
C TYR A 112 8.51 5.32 8.04
N THR A 113 9.42 5.72 7.17
CA THR A 113 10.22 6.93 7.32
C THR A 113 9.71 8.03 6.41
N SER A 114 9.74 9.26 6.91
CA SER A 114 9.45 10.47 6.13
C SER A 114 10.23 11.63 6.74
N GLU A 115 10.94 12.39 5.90
CA GLU A 115 11.77 13.53 6.32
C GLU A 115 12.76 13.13 7.43
N ALA A 116 13.41 11.96 7.27
CA ALA A 116 14.34 11.37 8.23
C ALA A 116 13.77 11.07 9.63
N LYS A 117 12.44 11.07 9.79
CA LYS A 117 11.74 10.67 11.02
C LYS A 117 11.00 9.36 10.82
N ASN A 118 10.86 8.60 11.91
CA ASN A 118 10.10 7.36 11.92
C ASN A 118 8.65 7.64 12.31
N PHE A 119 7.70 6.99 11.65
CA PHE A 119 6.28 7.10 11.92
C PHE A 119 5.62 5.73 11.94
N VAL A 120 4.53 5.65 12.69
CA VAL A 120 3.51 4.62 12.54
C VAL A 120 2.17 5.29 12.27
N THR A 121 1.47 4.79 11.26
CA THR A 121 0.07 5.17 11.01
C THR A 121 -0.82 3.95 11.12
N GLU A 122 -1.89 4.12 11.88
CA GLU A 122 -3.01 3.21 11.94
C GLU A 122 -4.01 3.56 10.84
N ILE A 123 -4.30 2.60 9.97
CA ILE A 123 -5.26 2.72 8.89
C ILE A 123 -6.45 1.81 9.20
N ASN A 124 -7.66 2.38 9.21
CA ASN A 124 -8.89 1.60 9.19
C ASN A 124 -9.12 1.09 7.76
N ILE A 125 -9.11 -0.23 7.60
CA ILE A 125 -9.18 -0.93 6.31
C ILE A 125 -10.57 -0.76 5.68
N PRO A 126 -11.70 -1.04 6.37
CA PRO A 126 -13.03 -0.83 5.78
C PRO A 126 -13.28 0.61 5.32
N GLU A 127 -12.88 1.60 6.12
CA GLU A 127 -13.09 3.01 5.84
C GLU A 127 -12.04 3.59 4.88
N ARG A 128 -10.90 2.92 4.71
CA ARG A 128 -9.73 3.38 3.95
C ARG A 128 -9.30 4.76 4.41
N LYS A 129 -9.04 4.90 5.71
CA LYS A 129 -8.65 6.17 6.34
C LYS A 129 -7.54 5.97 7.36
N ALA A 130 -6.63 6.93 7.43
CA ALA A 130 -5.74 7.06 8.56
C ALA A 130 -6.57 7.46 9.80
N VAL A 131 -6.43 6.70 10.89
CA VAL A 131 -7.10 6.95 12.17
C VAL A 131 -6.16 7.71 13.10
N VAL A 132 -4.92 7.24 13.20
CA VAL A 132 -3.89 7.81 14.07
C VAL A 132 -2.56 7.77 13.36
N THR A 133 -1.80 8.86 13.43
CA THR A 133 -0.38 8.88 13.04
C THR A 133 0.44 9.31 14.25
N LYS A 134 1.48 8.55 14.58
CA LYS A 134 2.41 8.85 15.65
C LYS A 134 3.83 8.87 15.10
N GLN A 135 4.58 9.91 15.44
CA GLN A 135 6.02 9.88 15.28
C GLN A 135 6.60 8.92 16.32
N LEU A 136 7.47 8.03 15.88
CA LEU A 136 8.20 7.10 16.75
C LEU A 136 9.51 7.76 17.19
N PRO A 137 10.02 7.42 18.38
CA PRO A 137 11.37 7.80 18.78
C PRO A 137 12.39 7.20 17.82
N LEU A 138 13.59 7.78 17.79
CA LEU A 138 14.74 7.10 17.18
C LEU A 138 14.99 5.82 18.00
N LEU A 139 15.20 4.71 17.29
CA LEU A 139 15.64 3.48 17.90
C LEU A 139 17.18 3.54 17.86
N ASP A 140 17.79 3.74 19.03
CA ASP A 140 19.25 3.71 19.22
C ASP A 140 19.82 2.30 19.01
#